data_AF-A0A3P7QG84-F1
#
_entry.id   AF-A0A3P7QG84-F1
#
_cell.length_a   1.000
_cell.length_b   1.000
_cell.length_c   1.000
_cell.angle_alpha   90.00
_cell.angle_beta   90.00
_cell.angle_gamma   90.00
#
_symmetry.space_group_name_H-M   'P 1'
#
loop_
_entity.id
_entity.type
_entity.pdbx_description
1 polymer ?
#
loop_
_entity_poly.entity_id
_entity_poly.type
_entity_poly.pdbx_seq_one_letter_code
_entity_poly.pdbx_strand_id
1 'polypeptide(L)'
;MKAKLRQTLEHGRNAPPKKVPITRFLYPYFRDSHDMEPPRNKETELMLYRREYNPLLREEKKCTLLLILFFPRTVKECQILRSAVRKSLIEARIQPFLRRRELLAKKIQASGQETAAQQIAEWRSSLAEQERLINYHKNLPDSEIFMGDYSEVDWVKIAQVDFSGNRTALQVRLKWINEQCPKWSKEPWTAMEINCLRAHGYWNNWNVVAEKMGTNRTPFQCFVKFKSEIEIEHNGRPWTKEEDAHLMVLTHCIQVNGKMFWGKSIWVNVLDRSVKIEPWTVDEDEKLLEGIKIFGRGEWSRIATMIPGRSASHCKSRFRSLLSAKVKVNNGFVGRHCYDS
;
A
#
# COMPACT_ATOMS: atom_id res chain seq x y z
N MET A 1 -54.78 14.14 21.51
CA MET A 1 -53.33 13.97 21.22
C MET A 1 -52.71 12.68 21.78
N LYS A 2 -53.20 12.08 22.87
CA LYS A 2 -52.65 10.81 23.42
C LYS A 2 -53.01 9.53 22.62
N ALA A 3 -54.03 9.56 21.75
CA ALA A 3 -54.44 8.38 20.96
C ALA A 3 -53.62 8.18 19.67
N LYS A 4 -53.19 9.26 19.00
CA LYS A 4 -52.38 9.18 17.77
C LYS A 4 -50.93 8.72 18.02
N LEU A 5 -50.43 8.86 19.24
CA LEU A 5 -49.11 8.39 19.67
C LEU A 5 -49.07 6.89 20.03
N ARG A 6 -50.22 6.25 20.24
CA ARG A 6 -50.29 4.79 20.50
C ARG A 6 -50.36 3.98 19.21
N GLN A 7 -51.05 4.48 18.17
CA GLN A 7 -51.12 3.79 16.87
C GLN A 7 -49.76 3.70 16.15
N THR A 8 -48.84 4.64 16.35
CA THR A 8 -47.49 4.58 15.75
C THR A 8 -46.54 3.63 16.48
N LEU A 9 -46.85 3.22 17.72
CA LEU A 9 -46.01 2.28 18.49
C LEU A 9 -46.31 0.81 18.19
N GLU A 10 -47.50 0.49 17.68
CA GLU A 10 -47.89 -0.89 17.36
C GLU A 10 -47.49 -1.31 15.93
N HIS A 11 -47.40 -0.37 14.99
CA HIS A 11 -47.01 -0.66 13.59
C HIS A 11 -45.48 -0.83 13.40
N GLY A 12 -44.68 -0.59 14.44
CA GLY A 12 -43.22 -0.71 14.39
C GLY A 12 -42.66 -2.08 14.81
N ARG A 13 -43.50 -3.02 15.25
CA ARG A 13 -43.03 -4.26 15.92
C ARG A 13 -42.80 -5.48 15.03
N ASN A 14 -43.16 -5.43 13.74
CA ASN A 14 -43.02 -6.57 12.82
C ASN A 14 -42.10 -6.34 11.61
N ALA A 15 -41.33 -5.25 11.57
CA ALA A 15 -40.25 -5.14 10.60
C ALA A 15 -38.97 -5.72 11.22
N PRO A 16 -38.28 -6.68 10.57
CA PRO A 16 -36.98 -7.12 11.05
C PRO A 16 -36.07 -5.90 11.12
N PRO A 17 -35.28 -5.71 12.20
CA PRO A 17 -34.39 -4.57 12.29
C PRO A 17 -33.52 -4.59 11.04
N LYS A 18 -33.61 -3.53 10.22
CA LYS A 18 -32.70 -3.37 9.09
C LYS A 18 -31.30 -3.41 9.70
N LYS A 19 -30.58 -4.51 9.44
CA LYS A 19 -29.19 -4.65 9.83
C LYS A 19 -28.46 -3.55 9.09
N VAL A 20 -28.27 -2.41 9.76
CA VAL A 20 -27.28 -1.42 9.34
C VAL A 20 -25.98 -2.23 9.23
N PRO A 21 -25.29 -2.23 8.08
CA PRO A 21 -24.05 -2.95 7.98
C PRO A 21 -23.17 -2.41 9.09
N ILE A 22 -22.82 -3.25 10.06
CA ILE A 22 -21.83 -2.91 11.07
C ILE A 22 -20.53 -2.84 10.29
N THR A 23 -20.24 -1.65 9.75
CA THR A 23 -18.96 -1.32 9.15
C THR A 23 -17.96 -1.37 10.29
N ARG A 24 -17.36 -2.55 10.47
CA ARG A 24 -16.14 -2.81 11.22
C ARG A 24 -15.94 -1.89 12.41
N PHE A 25 -16.25 -2.37 13.62
CA PHE A 25 -15.58 -1.88 14.82
C PHE A 25 -14.06 -2.06 14.63
N LEU A 26 -13.38 -0.98 14.24
CA LEU A 26 -11.94 -0.85 14.21
C LEU A 26 -11.59 0.50 14.80
N TYR A 27 -10.59 0.49 15.68
CA TYR A 27 -9.96 1.66 16.26
C TYR A 27 -9.27 2.51 15.17
N PRO A 28 -9.24 3.86 15.28
CA PRO A 28 -9.76 4.68 16.38
C PRO A 28 -11.20 5.17 16.13
N TYR A 29 -11.88 5.39 17.25
CA TYR A 29 -13.29 5.70 17.45
C TYR A 29 -13.98 6.58 16.39
N PHE A 30 -15.15 6.11 15.96
CA PHE A 30 -16.20 6.81 15.22
C PHE A 30 -15.70 7.90 14.27
N ARG A 31 -15.46 7.50 13.03
CA ARG A 31 -15.44 8.45 11.91
C ARG A 31 -16.88 8.77 11.55
N ASP A 32 -17.22 10.06 11.48
CA ASP A 32 -18.50 10.47 10.93
C ASP A 32 -18.55 10.21 9.41
N SER A 33 -19.68 10.47 8.77
CA SER A 33 -19.85 10.32 7.33
C SER A 33 -18.92 11.22 6.49
N HIS A 34 -18.13 12.10 7.13
CA HIS A 34 -17.19 13.04 6.52
C HIS A 34 -15.74 12.79 6.96
N ASP A 35 -15.44 11.63 7.56
CA ASP A 35 -14.08 11.20 7.95
C ASP A 35 -13.40 12.13 8.98
N MET A 36 -14.16 12.93 9.74
CA MET A 36 -13.63 13.80 10.78
C MET A 36 -13.35 13.02 12.07
N GLU A 37 -12.12 13.13 12.58
CA GLU A 37 -11.70 12.49 13.82
C GLU A 37 -11.87 13.45 15.02
N PRO A 38 -12.31 12.96 16.19
CA PRO A 38 -12.31 13.76 17.41
C PRO A 38 -10.91 14.29 17.76
N PRO A 39 -10.80 15.47 18.41
CA PRO A 39 -9.52 15.99 18.87
C PRO A 39 -8.75 14.97 19.72
N ARG A 40 -7.43 14.90 19.52
CA ARG A 40 -6.57 13.96 20.25
C ARG A 40 -6.60 14.28 21.75
N ASN A 41 -6.72 13.25 22.58
CA ASN A 41 -6.57 13.44 24.02
C ASN A 41 -5.08 13.72 24.37
N LYS A 42 -4.84 14.37 25.51
CA LYS A 42 -3.48 14.73 25.97
C LYS A 42 -2.55 13.52 26.08
N GLU A 43 -3.10 12.36 26.41
CA GLU A 43 -2.35 11.10 26.51
C GLU A 43 -1.81 10.64 25.15
N THR A 44 -2.62 10.70 24.09
CA THR A 44 -2.20 10.36 22.72
C THR A 44 -1.15 11.34 22.21
N GLU A 45 -1.28 12.64 22.52
CA GLU A 45 -0.27 13.65 22.17
C GLU A 45 1.08 13.36 22.82
N LEU A 46 1.09 12.98 24.11
CA LEU A 46 2.31 12.61 24.83
C LEU A 46 2.94 11.33 24.28
N MET A 47 2.15 10.31 23.94
CA MET A 47 2.65 9.08 23.31
C MET A 47 3.32 9.36 21.95
N LEU A 48 2.74 10.25 21.14
CA LEU A 48 3.32 10.68 19.87
C LEU A 48 4.63 11.45 20.07
N TYR A 49 4.69 12.35 21.05
CA TYR A 49 5.89 13.09 21.41
C TYR A 49 7.02 12.16 21.85
N ARG A 50 6.71 11.14 22.65
CA ARG A 50 7.66 10.14 23.15
C ARG A 50 7.99 9.04 22.16
N ARG A 51 7.29 8.98 21.02
CA ARG A 51 7.38 7.92 20.01
C ARG A 51 7.14 6.52 20.59
N GLU A 52 6.27 6.43 21.59
CA GLU A 52 5.94 5.17 22.25
C GLU A 52 5.10 4.27 21.31
N TYR A 53 5.45 2.99 21.26
CA TYR A 53 4.72 1.99 20.47
C TYR A 53 3.35 1.75 21.11
N ASN A 54 2.27 2.07 20.38
CA ASN A 54 0.90 1.83 20.84
C ASN A 54 0.36 0.52 20.22
N PRO A 55 0.15 -0.55 21.01
CA PRO A 55 -0.32 -1.84 20.51
C PRO A 55 -1.76 -1.84 19.98
N LEU A 56 -2.56 -0.82 20.35
CA LEU A 56 -3.97 -0.67 19.98
C LEU A 56 -4.15 0.16 18.70
N LEU A 57 -3.15 0.98 18.35
CA LEU A 57 -3.00 1.48 16.99
C LEU A 57 -2.63 0.29 16.12
N ARG A 58 -3.65 -0.38 15.56
CA ARG A 58 -3.45 -1.30 14.45
C ARG A 58 -2.85 -0.44 13.34
N GLU A 59 -1.52 -0.49 13.18
CA GLU A 59 -0.85 0.00 11.98
C GLU A 59 -1.73 -0.47 10.83
N GLU A 60 -2.29 0.45 10.03
CA GLU A 60 -3.00 0.10 8.82
C GLU A 60 -2.10 -0.90 8.10
N LYS A 61 -2.52 -2.18 8.14
CA LYS A 61 -1.66 -3.38 8.11
C LYS A 61 -0.30 -3.10 7.48
N LYS A 62 0.82 -3.39 8.15
CA LYS A 62 2.21 -3.47 7.62
C LYS A 62 2.28 -3.81 6.13
N CYS A 63 2.03 -2.81 5.31
CA CYS A 63 1.84 -2.94 3.88
C CYS A 63 2.28 -1.62 3.22
N THR A 64 2.99 -0.75 3.92
CA THR A 64 3.54 0.49 3.35
C THR A 64 4.61 0.18 2.31
N LEU A 65 5.34 -0.94 2.45
CA LEU A 65 6.41 -1.31 1.51
C LEU A 65 5.95 -2.32 0.45
N LEU A 66 5.25 -3.37 0.86
CA LEU A 66 4.75 -4.38 -0.07
C LEU A 66 3.60 -3.86 -0.94
N LEU A 67 2.74 -2.92 -0.49
CA LEU A 67 1.74 -2.34 -1.41
C LEU A 67 2.37 -1.40 -2.42
N ILE A 68 3.45 -0.67 -2.09
CA ILE A 68 4.13 0.17 -3.09
C ILE A 68 4.86 -0.72 -4.11
N LEU A 69 5.51 -1.79 -3.65
CA LEU A 69 6.22 -2.76 -4.52
C LEU A 69 5.27 -3.65 -5.35
N PHE A 70 4.11 -4.04 -4.80
CA PHE A 70 3.09 -4.89 -5.45
C PHE A 70 1.81 -4.12 -5.80
N PHE A 71 1.90 -2.83 -6.11
CA PHE A 71 0.76 -2.07 -6.61
C PHE A 71 0.39 -2.62 -8.00
N PRO A 72 -0.77 -3.26 -8.23
CA PRO A 72 -1.17 -3.68 -9.57
C PRO A 72 -1.32 -2.42 -10.41
N ARG A 73 -0.44 -2.30 -11.41
CA ARG A 73 -0.16 -1.08 -12.16
C ARG A 73 -1.11 -1.00 -13.35
N THR A 74 -2.21 -0.25 -13.23
CA THR A 74 -2.95 0.12 -14.44
C THR A 74 -2.50 1.51 -14.89
N VAL A 75 -2.09 1.63 -16.16
CA VAL A 75 -1.75 2.92 -16.79
C VAL A 75 -2.91 3.92 -16.62
N LYS A 76 -4.14 3.41 -16.62
CA LYS A 76 -5.38 4.14 -16.37
C LYS A 76 -5.40 4.81 -14.99
N GLU A 77 -5.11 4.09 -13.91
CA GLU A 77 -5.06 4.68 -12.56
C GLU A 77 -4.01 5.79 -12.46
N CYS A 78 -2.86 5.64 -13.12
CA CYS A 78 -1.81 6.67 -13.14
C CYS A 78 -2.26 7.93 -13.90
N GLN A 79 -2.96 7.77 -15.02
CA GLN A 79 -3.54 8.87 -15.79
C GLN A 79 -4.65 9.58 -15.00
N ILE A 80 -5.53 8.83 -14.34
CA ILE A 80 -6.58 9.38 -13.47
C ILE A 80 -5.93 10.21 -12.37
N LEU A 81 -4.93 9.66 -11.66
CA LEU A 81 -4.22 10.37 -10.61
C LEU A 81 -3.59 11.67 -11.11
N ARG A 82 -2.92 11.64 -12.27
CA ARG A 82 -2.31 12.84 -12.87
C ARG A 82 -3.36 13.89 -13.20
N SER A 83 -4.50 13.48 -13.77
CA SER A 83 -5.60 14.39 -14.09
C SER A 83 -6.24 14.98 -12.83
N ALA A 84 -6.39 14.19 -11.77
CA ALA A 84 -6.99 14.59 -10.50
C ALA A 84 -6.09 15.58 -9.74
N VAL A 85 -4.78 15.30 -9.66
CA VAL A 85 -3.82 16.22 -9.04
C VAL A 85 -3.73 17.52 -9.82
N ARG A 86 -3.73 17.47 -11.16
CA ARG A 86 -3.81 18.69 -11.99
C ARG A 86 -5.05 19.52 -11.67
N LYS A 87 -6.23 18.88 -11.64
CA LYS A 87 -7.49 19.56 -11.31
C LYS A 87 -7.45 20.19 -9.91
N SER A 88 -6.96 19.46 -8.91
CA SER A 88 -6.87 19.95 -7.53
C SER A 88 -5.90 21.14 -7.39
N LEU A 89 -4.74 21.08 -8.05
CA LEU A 89 -3.78 22.20 -8.05
C LEU A 89 -4.32 23.44 -8.76
N ILE A 90 -4.99 23.25 -9.90
CA ILE A 90 -5.66 24.35 -10.61
C ILE A 90 -6.78 24.93 -9.76
N GLU A 91 -7.59 24.08 -9.13
CA GLU A 91 -8.67 24.49 -8.25
C GLU A 91 -8.13 25.35 -7.10
N ALA A 92 -7.07 24.90 -6.40
CA ALA A 92 -6.42 25.65 -5.33
C ALA A 92 -5.93 27.04 -5.79
N ARG A 93 -5.25 27.12 -6.95
CA ARG A 93 -4.80 28.40 -7.54
C ARG A 93 -5.95 29.32 -7.96
N ILE A 94 -7.06 28.75 -8.39
CA ILE A 94 -8.23 29.50 -8.88
C ILE A 94 -9.17 29.94 -7.76
N GLN A 95 -9.15 29.27 -6.60
CA GLN A 95 -10.03 29.58 -5.46
C GLN A 95 -10.08 31.08 -5.08
N PRO A 96 -8.96 31.82 -4.99
CA PRO A 96 -8.99 33.25 -4.63
C PRO A 96 -9.77 34.10 -5.65
N PHE A 97 -9.56 33.83 -6.94
CA PHE A 97 -10.22 34.54 -8.04
C PHE A 97 -11.72 34.19 -8.12
N LEU A 98 -12.10 32.94 -7.84
CA LEU A 98 -13.51 32.53 -7.77
C LEU A 98 -14.25 33.27 -6.66
N ARG A 99 -13.68 33.34 -5.45
CA ARG A 99 -14.28 34.08 -4.34
C ARG A 99 -14.47 35.56 -4.68
N ARG A 100 -13.45 36.19 -5.30
CA ARG A 100 -13.53 37.59 -5.72
C ARG A 100 -14.58 37.82 -6.81
N ARG A 101 -14.68 36.93 -7.79
CA ARG A 101 -15.71 36.94 -8.83
C ARG A 101 -17.12 36.83 -8.23
N GLU A 102 -17.34 35.92 -7.30
CA GLU A 102 -18.63 35.74 -6.63
C GLU A 102 -19.04 36.96 -5.81
N LEU A 103 -18.09 37.59 -5.10
CA LEU A 103 -18.35 38.83 -4.37
C LEU A 103 -18.75 39.97 -5.31
N LEU A 104 -18.05 40.15 -6.43
CA LEU A 104 -18.39 41.16 -7.43
C LEU A 104 -19.76 40.88 -8.08
N ALA A 105 -20.06 39.63 -8.40
CA ALA A 105 -21.36 39.24 -8.93
C ALA A 105 -22.51 39.54 -7.96
N LYS A 106 -22.33 39.25 -6.66
CA LYS A 106 -23.31 39.60 -5.62
C LYS A 106 -23.48 41.11 -5.48
N LYS A 107 -22.40 41.90 -5.56
CA LYS A 107 -22.47 43.37 -5.55
C LYS A 107 -23.26 43.93 -6.75
N ILE A 108 -23.08 43.35 -7.94
CA ILE A 108 -23.85 43.70 -9.14
C ILE A 108 -25.31 43.28 -9.01
N GLN A 109 -25.61 42.13 -8.40
CA GLN A 109 -26.99 41.70 -8.17
C GLN A 109 -27.72 42.54 -7.11
N ALA A 110 -26.99 43.03 -6.11
CA ALA A 110 -27.53 43.88 -5.04
C ALA A 110 -27.60 45.37 -5.42
N SER A 111 -27.14 45.78 -6.61
CA SER A 111 -27.15 47.18 -7.04
C SER A 111 -28.57 47.63 -7.39
N GLY A 112 -29.06 48.68 -6.70
CA GLY A 112 -30.36 49.33 -6.94
C GLY A 112 -30.25 50.61 -7.79
N GLN A 113 -31.29 51.45 -7.76
CA GLN A 113 -31.36 52.72 -8.53
C GLN A 113 -30.34 53.80 -8.09
N GLU A 114 -29.81 53.73 -6.86
CA GLU A 114 -28.86 54.71 -6.31
C GLU A 114 -27.39 54.44 -6.67
N THR A 115 -27.07 53.26 -7.18
CA THR A 115 -25.69 52.91 -7.56
C THR A 115 -25.31 53.58 -8.88
N ALA A 116 -24.26 54.40 -8.86
CA ALA A 116 -23.77 55.10 -10.04
C ALA A 116 -23.42 54.11 -11.18
N ALA A 117 -23.92 54.37 -12.39
CA ALA A 117 -23.68 53.53 -13.56
C ALA A 117 -22.18 53.28 -13.83
N GLN A 118 -21.32 54.25 -13.47
CA GLN A 118 -19.86 54.14 -13.55
C GLN A 118 -19.30 53.05 -12.62
N GLN A 119 -19.78 52.95 -11.37
CA GLN A 119 -19.34 51.93 -10.41
C GLN A 119 -19.76 50.52 -10.85
N ILE A 120 -20.97 50.39 -11.43
CA ILE A 120 -21.44 49.12 -11.99
C ILE A 120 -20.55 48.71 -13.18
N ALA A 121 -20.14 49.66 -14.02
CA ALA A 121 -19.23 49.41 -15.13
C ALA A 121 -17.83 48.97 -14.64
N GLU A 122 -17.30 49.59 -13.59
CA GLU A 122 -16.03 49.20 -12.95
C GLU A 122 -16.08 47.78 -12.37
N TRP A 123 -17.18 47.42 -11.70
CA TRP A 123 -17.37 46.07 -11.18
C TRP A 123 -17.47 45.02 -12.29
N ARG A 124 -18.15 45.36 -13.40
CA ARG A 124 -18.22 44.48 -14.59
C ARG A 124 -16.84 44.30 -15.25
N SER A 125 -16.07 45.39 -15.38
CA SER A 125 -14.69 45.32 -15.89
C SER A 125 -13.81 44.46 -14.98
N SER A 126 -13.90 44.67 -13.67
CA SER A 126 -13.18 43.86 -12.67
C SER A 126 -13.59 42.38 -12.72
N LEU A 127 -14.87 42.09 -12.94
CA LEU A 127 -15.38 40.72 -13.09
C LEU A 127 -14.81 40.05 -14.34
N ALA A 128 -14.82 40.73 -15.47
CA ALA A 128 -14.22 40.25 -16.71
C ALA A 128 -12.71 39.96 -16.53
N GLU A 129 -12.00 40.80 -15.77
CA GLU A 129 -10.59 40.57 -15.45
C GLU A 129 -10.39 39.32 -14.56
N GLN A 130 -11.23 39.11 -13.54
CA GLN A 130 -11.18 37.88 -12.76
C GLN A 130 -11.43 36.64 -13.64
N GLU A 131 -12.37 36.71 -14.58
CA GLU A 131 -12.65 35.60 -15.51
C GLU A 131 -11.48 35.31 -16.46
N ARG A 132 -10.79 36.35 -16.94
CA ARG A 132 -9.56 36.20 -17.73
C ARG A 132 -8.47 35.49 -16.94
N LEU A 133 -8.24 35.88 -15.69
CA LEU A 133 -7.25 35.24 -14.80
C LEU A 133 -7.61 33.78 -14.49
N ILE A 134 -8.90 33.49 -14.26
CA ILE A 134 -9.39 32.12 -14.08
C ILE A 134 -9.09 31.30 -15.34
N ASN A 135 -9.37 31.84 -16.53
CA ASN A 135 -9.11 31.14 -17.79
C ASN A 135 -7.61 30.93 -18.04
N TYR A 136 -6.77 31.92 -17.72
CA TYR A 136 -5.32 31.80 -17.78
C TYR A 136 -4.82 30.64 -16.91
N HIS A 137 -5.22 30.57 -15.64
CA HIS A 137 -4.78 29.51 -14.74
C HIS A 137 -5.30 28.11 -15.13
N LYS A 138 -6.48 28.01 -15.77
CA LYS A 138 -6.99 26.74 -16.32
C LYS A 138 -6.12 26.20 -17.47
N ASN A 139 -5.59 27.11 -18.28
CA ASN A 139 -4.84 26.80 -19.50
C ASN A 139 -3.32 26.74 -19.30
N LEU A 140 -2.84 26.85 -18.06
CA LEU A 140 -1.41 26.70 -17.76
C LEU A 140 -0.87 25.32 -18.17
N PRO A 141 0.38 25.24 -18.66
CA PRO A 141 0.99 23.98 -19.04
C PRO A 141 1.22 23.07 -17.84
N ASP A 142 1.21 21.75 -18.08
CA ASP A 142 1.47 20.72 -17.06
C ASP A 142 2.78 20.96 -16.29
N SER A 143 3.84 21.41 -17.00
CA SER A 143 5.17 21.64 -16.43
C SER A 143 5.14 22.66 -15.29
N GLU A 144 4.44 23.78 -15.45
CA GLU A 144 4.37 24.84 -14.44
C GLU A 144 3.41 24.52 -13.29
N ILE A 145 2.38 23.72 -13.56
CA ILE A 145 1.44 23.28 -12.53
C ILE A 145 2.10 22.30 -11.57
N PHE A 146 2.84 21.32 -12.09
CA PHE A 146 3.44 20.28 -11.27
C PHE A 146 4.74 20.71 -10.58
N MET A 147 5.28 21.90 -10.86
CA MET A 147 6.46 22.42 -10.14
C MET A 147 6.11 23.16 -8.83
N GLY A 148 4.83 23.30 -8.50
CA GLY A 148 4.36 23.96 -7.27
C GLY A 148 4.44 23.10 -6.00
N ASP A 149 3.99 23.67 -4.88
CA ASP A 149 3.80 22.94 -3.62
C ASP A 149 2.55 22.03 -3.71
N TYR A 150 2.66 20.84 -3.14
CA TYR A 150 1.60 19.84 -3.08
C TYR A 150 0.86 19.82 -1.74
N SER A 151 1.25 20.67 -0.79
CA SER A 151 0.57 20.79 0.52
C SER A 151 -0.89 21.22 0.40
N GLU A 152 -1.23 21.96 -0.65
CA GLU A 152 -2.59 22.44 -0.93
C GLU A 152 -3.48 21.37 -1.59
N VAL A 153 -2.91 20.22 -1.97
CA VAL A 153 -3.67 19.14 -2.62
C VAL A 153 -4.46 18.36 -1.59
N ASP A 154 -5.78 18.33 -1.76
CA ASP A 154 -6.67 17.50 -0.95
C ASP A 154 -6.67 16.05 -1.43
N TRP A 155 -5.78 15.25 -0.83
CA TRP A 155 -5.65 13.83 -1.11
C TRP A 155 -6.88 13.00 -0.73
N VAL A 156 -7.69 13.47 0.24
CA VAL A 156 -8.92 12.80 0.66
C VAL A 156 -9.98 12.95 -0.42
N LYS A 157 -10.16 14.17 -0.93
CA LYS A 157 -11.05 14.46 -2.06
C LYS A 157 -10.70 13.60 -3.28
N ILE A 158 -9.43 13.53 -3.66
CA ILE A 158 -8.99 12.71 -4.81
C ILE A 158 -9.31 11.23 -4.60
N ALA A 159 -9.02 10.69 -3.42
CA ALA A 159 -9.28 9.29 -3.11
C ALA A 159 -10.78 8.94 -3.15
N GLN A 160 -11.64 9.85 -2.68
CA GLN A 160 -13.09 9.64 -2.64
C GLN A 160 -13.76 9.88 -4.00
N VAL A 161 -13.42 10.96 -4.70
CA VAL A 161 -14.07 11.37 -5.95
C VAL A 161 -13.55 10.56 -7.13
N ASP A 162 -12.23 10.50 -7.32
CA ASP A 162 -11.63 9.90 -8.52
C ASP A 162 -11.40 8.38 -8.37
N PHE A 163 -11.21 7.89 -7.14
CA PHE A 163 -10.99 6.46 -6.86
C PHE A 163 -12.17 5.78 -6.14
N SER A 164 -13.28 6.49 -5.92
CA SER A 164 -14.50 5.97 -5.27
C SER A 164 -14.25 5.32 -3.90
N GLY A 165 -13.20 5.75 -3.18
CA GLY A 165 -12.82 5.18 -1.88
C GLY A 165 -12.11 3.82 -1.97
N ASN A 166 -11.81 3.29 -3.17
CA ASN A 166 -11.05 2.06 -3.34
C ASN A 166 -9.58 2.20 -2.90
N ARG A 167 -9.08 3.44 -2.85
CA ARG A 167 -7.71 3.79 -2.44
C ARG A 167 -7.78 4.76 -1.26
N THR A 168 -6.82 4.66 -0.35
CA THR A 168 -6.71 5.63 0.77
C THR A 168 -5.98 6.89 0.32
N ALA A 169 -6.28 8.03 0.96
CA ALA A 169 -5.60 9.30 0.69
C ALA A 169 -4.07 9.18 0.81
N LEU A 170 -3.59 8.41 1.79
CA LEU A 170 -2.17 8.14 1.99
C LEU A 170 -1.55 7.36 0.81
N GLN A 171 -2.24 6.35 0.29
CA GLN A 171 -1.77 5.59 -0.87
C GLN A 171 -1.65 6.48 -2.11
N VAL A 172 -2.66 7.31 -2.36
CA VAL A 172 -2.70 8.25 -3.48
C VAL A 172 -1.56 9.27 -3.37
N ARG A 173 -1.37 9.85 -2.18
CA ARG A 173 -0.31 10.82 -1.90
C ARG A 173 1.09 10.22 -2.10
N LEU A 174 1.36 9.06 -1.48
CA LEU A 174 2.66 8.39 -1.59
C LEU A 174 2.95 8.00 -3.05
N LYS A 175 1.93 7.55 -3.78
CA LYS A 175 2.06 7.22 -5.21
C LYS A 175 2.45 8.45 -6.02
N TRP A 176 1.85 9.60 -5.73
CA TRP A 176 2.20 10.84 -6.40
C TRP A 176 3.65 11.26 -6.11
N ILE A 177 3.98 11.38 -4.82
CA ILE A 177 5.27 11.89 -4.35
C ILE A 177 6.43 11.01 -4.81
N ASN A 178 6.27 9.68 -4.79
CA ASN A 178 7.38 8.76 -5.05
C ASN A 178 7.55 8.39 -6.52
N GLU A 179 6.48 8.40 -7.33
CA GLU A 179 6.52 7.83 -8.68
C GLU A 179 5.91 8.70 -9.79
N GLN A 180 4.80 9.41 -9.53
CA GLN A 180 4.07 10.09 -10.60
C GLN A 180 4.49 11.54 -10.80
N CYS A 181 5.01 12.17 -9.76
CA CYS A 181 5.48 13.55 -9.79
C CYS A 181 6.53 13.75 -10.91
N PRO A 182 6.29 14.70 -11.84
CA PRO A 182 7.24 15.03 -12.91
C PRO A 182 8.57 15.58 -12.44
N LYS A 183 8.67 16.00 -11.16
CA LYS A 183 9.90 16.51 -10.55
C LYS A 183 11.03 15.47 -10.53
N TRP A 184 10.68 14.18 -10.52
CA TRP A 184 11.65 13.12 -10.30
C TRP A 184 12.02 12.40 -11.59
N SER A 185 13.30 12.07 -11.72
CA SER A 185 13.82 11.33 -12.87
C SER A 185 13.28 9.89 -12.90
N LYS A 186 12.84 9.48 -14.09
CA LYS A 186 12.37 8.12 -14.41
C LYS A 186 13.33 7.38 -15.35
N GLU A 187 14.52 7.93 -15.56
CA GLU A 187 15.52 7.36 -16.45
C GLU A 187 16.07 6.03 -15.90
N PRO A 188 16.72 5.21 -16.75
CA PRO A 188 17.48 4.06 -16.29
C PRO A 188 18.55 4.45 -15.26
N TRP A 189 18.91 3.53 -14.36
CA TRP A 189 19.96 3.76 -13.38
C TRP A 189 21.33 3.75 -14.05
N THR A 190 22.14 4.76 -13.76
CA THR A 190 23.53 4.83 -14.20
C THR A 190 24.45 4.05 -13.26
N ALA A 191 25.62 3.63 -13.77
CA ALA A 191 26.60 2.91 -12.96
C ALA A 191 27.11 3.76 -11.78
N MET A 192 27.23 5.08 -11.95
CA MET A 192 27.65 6.01 -10.89
C MET A 192 26.62 6.06 -9.75
N GLU A 193 25.33 6.13 -10.07
CA GLU A 193 24.25 6.10 -9.06
C GLU A 193 24.26 4.78 -8.28
N ILE A 194 24.44 3.65 -8.97
CA ILE A 194 24.48 2.32 -8.33
C ILE A 194 25.67 2.23 -7.37
N ASN A 195 26.84 2.71 -7.77
CA ASN A 195 28.03 2.72 -6.91
C ASN A 195 27.82 3.63 -5.67
N CYS A 196 27.16 4.78 -5.84
CA CYS A 196 26.82 5.66 -4.74
C CYS A 196 25.85 5.00 -3.74
N LEU A 197 24.83 4.28 -4.25
CA LEU A 197 23.91 3.48 -3.43
C LEU A 197 24.64 2.38 -2.66
N ARG A 198 25.60 1.68 -3.27
CA ARG A 198 26.39 0.64 -2.58
C ARG A 198 27.25 1.22 -1.46
N ALA A 199 27.88 2.37 -1.70
CA ALA A 199 28.72 3.02 -0.70
C ALA A 199 27.94 3.58 0.50
N HIS A 200 26.71 4.07 0.28
CA HIS A 200 25.93 4.78 1.30
C HIS A 200 24.67 4.05 1.78
N GLY A 201 24.29 2.93 1.18
CA GLY A 201 23.03 2.25 1.48
C GLY A 201 22.97 1.55 2.84
N TYR A 202 24.10 1.43 3.53
CA TYR A 202 24.14 1.02 4.95
C TYR A 202 23.61 2.11 5.90
N TRP A 203 23.45 3.34 5.42
CA TRP A 203 22.89 4.44 6.21
C TRP A 203 21.37 4.43 6.07
N ASN A 204 20.66 4.31 7.21
CA ASN A 204 19.19 4.25 7.27
C ASN A 204 18.46 5.51 6.74
N ASN A 205 19.18 6.54 6.30
CA ASN A 205 18.63 7.83 5.88
C ASN A 205 18.67 8.02 4.35
N TRP A 206 17.69 7.42 3.66
CA TRP A 206 17.52 7.53 2.20
C TRP A 206 17.36 8.96 1.69
N ASN A 207 16.90 9.89 2.53
CA ASN A 207 16.81 11.30 2.19
C ASN A 207 18.18 11.89 1.88
N VAL A 208 19.18 11.59 2.71
CA VAL A 208 20.57 12.08 2.54
C VAL A 208 21.22 11.41 1.34
N VAL A 209 20.94 10.12 1.11
CA VAL A 209 21.47 9.39 -0.05
C VAL A 209 20.92 10.00 -1.36
N ALA A 210 19.63 10.28 -1.41
CA ALA A 210 19.00 10.92 -2.57
C ALA A 210 19.58 12.33 -2.84
N GLU A 211 19.78 13.12 -1.78
CA GLU A 211 20.38 14.46 -1.88
C GLU A 211 21.84 14.41 -2.38
N LYS A 212 22.64 13.49 -1.84
CA LYS A 212 24.04 13.29 -2.25
C LYS A 212 24.19 12.84 -3.71
N MET A 213 23.25 12.06 -4.24
CA MET A 213 23.31 11.65 -5.64
C MET A 213 23.02 12.80 -6.59
N GLY A 214 22.21 13.79 -6.19
CA GLY A 214 21.89 14.95 -7.02
C GLY A 214 21.09 14.65 -8.29
N THR A 215 20.66 13.40 -8.52
CA THR A 215 20.04 12.95 -9.78
C THR A 215 18.51 13.11 -9.83
N ASN A 216 17.93 13.98 -9.01
CA ASN A 216 16.47 14.16 -8.87
C ASN A 216 15.72 12.82 -8.70
N ARG A 217 16.32 11.87 -7.96
CA ARG A 217 15.68 10.59 -7.60
C ARG A 217 15.00 10.70 -6.25
N THR A 218 13.92 9.96 -6.06
CA THR A 218 13.25 9.93 -4.76
C THR A 218 13.99 9.01 -3.79
N PRO A 219 13.96 9.32 -2.47
CA PRO A 219 14.47 8.42 -1.44
C PRO A 219 13.90 7.00 -1.56
N PHE A 220 12.62 6.90 -1.94
CA PHE A 220 11.96 5.62 -2.18
C PHE A 220 12.55 4.85 -3.37
N GLN A 221 12.81 5.51 -4.51
CA GLN A 221 13.46 4.88 -5.66
C GLN A 221 14.85 4.34 -5.29
N CYS A 222 15.62 5.10 -4.51
CA CYS A 222 16.93 4.70 -3.99
C CYS A 222 16.84 3.42 -3.16
N PHE A 223 15.89 3.39 -2.21
CA PHE A 223 15.65 2.22 -1.38
C PHE A 223 15.26 0.99 -2.20
N VAL A 224 14.34 1.14 -3.15
CA VAL A 224 13.88 0.02 -4.00
C VAL A 224 15.04 -0.54 -4.82
N LYS A 225 15.85 0.34 -5.42
CA LYS A 225 17.01 -0.09 -6.20
C LYS A 225 18.05 -0.76 -5.31
N PHE A 226 18.43 -0.15 -4.19
CA PHE A 226 19.39 -0.73 -3.25
C PHE A 226 18.94 -2.10 -2.74
N LYS A 227 17.67 -2.24 -2.36
CA LYS A 227 17.11 -3.53 -1.94
C LYS A 227 17.22 -4.57 -3.04
N SER A 228 16.89 -4.22 -4.29
CA SER A 228 17.01 -5.15 -5.42
C SER A 228 18.46 -5.55 -5.69
N GLU A 229 19.42 -4.64 -5.50
CA GLU A 229 20.85 -4.94 -5.64
C GLU A 229 21.34 -5.89 -4.54
N ILE A 230 20.99 -5.65 -3.28
CA ILE A 230 21.29 -6.59 -2.17
C ILE A 230 20.65 -7.95 -2.42
N GLU A 231 19.37 -7.97 -2.80
CA GLU A 231 18.66 -9.21 -3.09
C GLU A 231 19.36 -9.97 -4.23
N ILE A 232 19.89 -9.31 -5.26
CA ILE A 232 20.68 -9.96 -6.30
C ILE A 232 22.00 -10.52 -5.74
N GLU A 233 22.71 -9.76 -4.91
CA GLU A 233 23.98 -10.20 -4.30
C GLU A 233 23.79 -11.40 -3.35
N HIS A 234 22.63 -11.49 -2.69
CA HIS A 234 22.36 -12.50 -1.66
C HIS A 234 21.49 -13.66 -2.16
N ASN A 235 20.75 -13.51 -3.26
CA ASN A 235 19.96 -14.59 -3.84
C ASN A 235 20.88 -15.59 -4.54
N GLY A 236 21.03 -16.76 -3.92
CA GLY A 236 21.78 -17.89 -4.48
C GLY A 236 23.08 -18.23 -3.75
N ARG A 237 23.51 -17.41 -2.79
CA ARG A 237 24.63 -17.79 -1.90
C ARG A 237 24.12 -18.75 -0.81
N PRO A 238 24.85 -19.85 -0.54
CA PRO A 238 24.55 -20.69 0.63
C PRO A 238 24.82 -19.90 1.92
N TRP A 239 24.02 -20.15 2.96
CA TRP A 239 24.20 -19.52 4.26
C TRP A 239 25.54 -19.91 4.89
N THR A 240 26.21 -18.95 5.50
CA THR A 240 27.42 -19.20 6.28
C THR A 240 27.08 -19.62 7.71
N LYS A 241 28.00 -20.32 8.37
CA LYS A 241 27.80 -20.80 9.76
C LYS A 241 27.64 -19.64 10.74
N GLU A 242 28.29 -18.53 10.45
CA GLU A 242 28.25 -17.29 11.23
C GLU A 242 26.87 -16.61 11.09
N GLU A 243 26.30 -16.60 9.89
CA GLU A 243 24.94 -16.08 9.64
C GLU A 243 23.88 -16.96 10.30
N ASP A 244 24.05 -18.28 10.27
CA ASP A 244 23.20 -19.21 11.01
C ASP A 244 23.30 -18.97 12.52
N ALA A 245 24.49 -18.75 13.06
CA ALA A 245 24.69 -18.42 14.47
C ALA A 245 23.99 -17.09 14.85
N HIS A 246 24.13 -16.05 14.03
CA HIS A 246 23.42 -14.79 14.23
C HIS A 246 21.89 -14.96 14.17
N LEU A 247 21.39 -15.77 13.24
CA LEU A 247 19.96 -16.06 13.12
C LEU A 247 19.42 -16.81 14.35
N MET A 248 20.22 -17.72 14.91
CA MET A 248 19.88 -18.45 16.14
C MET A 248 19.81 -17.52 17.36
N VAL A 249 20.77 -16.60 17.50
CA VAL A 249 20.76 -15.57 18.56
C VAL A 249 19.53 -14.67 18.42
N LEU A 250 19.28 -14.18 17.21
CA LEU A 250 18.13 -13.33 16.92
C LEU A 250 16.80 -14.03 17.23
N THR A 251 16.71 -15.31 16.86
CA THR A 251 15.56 -16.17 17.17
C THR A 251 15.31 -16.25 18.67
N HIS A 252 16.36 -16.40 19.47
CA HIS A 252 16.22 -16.45 20.92
C HIS A 252 15.76 -15.11 21.51
N CYS A 253 16.28 -13.99 21.01
CA CYS A 253 15.95 -12.66 21.52
C CYS A 253 14.53 -12.17 21.15
N ILE A 254 13.97 -12.64 20.04
CA ILE A 254 12.66 -12.17 19.51
C ILE A 254 11.51 -13.11 19.89
N GLN A 255 11.79 -14.25 20.51
CA GLN A 255 10.75 -15.15 21.01
C GLN A 255 9.94 -14.48 22.12
N VAL A 256 8.62 -14.44 21.92
CA VAL A 256 7.66 -14.08 22.97
C VAL A 256 6.91 -15.35 23.35
N ASN A 257 7.05 -15.80 24.60
CA ASN A 257 6.46 -17.04 25.12
C ASN A 257 6.84 -18.30 24.31
N GLY A 258 8.11 -18.42 23.91
CA GLY A 258 8.61 -19.57 23.13
C GLY A 258 8.07 -19.65 21.70
N LYS A 259 7.34 -18.63 21.23
CA LYS A 259 6.78 -18.58 19.87
C LYS A 259 7.31 -17.39 19.11
N MET A 260 7.84 -17.67 17.92
CA MET A 260 8.44 -16.68 17.05
C MET A 260 7.43 -16.24 15.99
N PHE A 261 7.21 -14.93 15.85
CA PHE A 261 6.25 -14.36 14.89
C PHE A 261 6.95 -13.95 13.60
N TRP A 262 7.38 -14.92 12.80
CA TRP A 262 7.85 -14.64 11.45
C TRP A 262 6.68 -14.22 10.55
N GLY A 263 6.79 -13.07 9.88
CA GLY A 263 5.87 -12.71 8.80
C GLY A 263 6.04 -13.66 7.62
N LYS A 264 4.99 -14.43 7.27
CA LYS A 264 4.89 -15.38 6.14
C LYS A 264 6.20 -15.61 5.37
N SER A 265 7.08 -16.46 5.87
CA SER A 265 8.29 -16.80 5.13
C SER A 265 8.85 -18.16 5.54
N ILE A 266 9.58 -18.72 4.59
CA ILE A 266 10.04 -20.10 4.37
C ILE A 266 10.80 -20.72 5.58
N TRP A 267 11.17 -19.89 6.56
CA TRP A 267 12.03 -20.18 7.70
C TRP A 267 11.45 -21.14 8.74
N VAL A 268 10.11 -21.29 8.82
CA VAL A 268 9.49 -22.29 9.70
C VAL A 268 9.95 -23.72 9.34
N ASN A 269 10.30 -23.96 8.07
CA ASN A 269 10.73 -25.29 7.63
C ASN A 269 12.23 -25.56 7.83
N VAL A 270 13.06 -24.53 8.03
CA VAL A 270 14.53 -24.65 8.07
C VAL A 270 15.07 -24.65 9.50
N LEU A 271 14.42 -23.92 10.41
CA LEU A 271 14.86 -23.77 11.81
C LEU A 271 14.23 -24.80 12.76
N ASP A 272 13.25 -25.56 12.31
CA ASP A 272 12.67 -26.64 13.12
C ASP A 272 13.58 -27.88 13.04
N ARG A 273 14.32 -28.14 14.12
CA ARG A 273 15.25 -29.27 14.24
C ARG A 273 14.55 -30.64 14.10
N SER A 274 13.22 -30.68 14.11
CA SER A 274 12.44 -31.88 13.84
C SER A 274 12.28 -32.19 12.34
N VAL A 275 12.60 -31.24 11.45
CA VAL A 275 12.42 -31.38 10.00
C VAL A 275 13.66 -31.99 9.35
N LYS A 276 13.50 -33.15 8.71
CA LYS A 276 14.58 -33.86 8.00
C LYS A 276 14.80 -33.28 6.60
N ILE A 277 16.06 -32.98 6.29
CA ILE A 277 16.56 -32.53 4.97
C ILE A 277 17.17 -33.72 4.18
N GLU A 278 16.81 -34.95 4.54
CA GLU A 278 17.29 -36.15 3.85
C GLU A 278 16.50 -36.40 2.55
N PRO A 279 17.04 -37.16 1.57
CA PRO A 279 16.29 -37.60 0.39
C PRO A 279 15.01 -38.33 0.78
N TRP A 280 13.97 -38.25 -0.06
CA TRP A 280 12.72 -38.96 0.16
C TRP A 280 12.91 -40.45 -0.07
N THR A 281 12.45 -41.25 0.89
CA THR A 281 12.43 -42.72 0.79
C THR A 281 11.15 -43.20 0.11
N VAL A 282 11.17 -44.44 -0.40
CA VAL A 282 10.00 -45.06 -1.04
C VAL A 282 8.83 -45.17 -0.05
N ASP A 283 9.11 -45.56 1.19
CA ASP A 283 8.12 -45.63 2.28
C ASP A 283 7.46 -44.27 2.58
N GLU A 284 8.22 -43.17 2.53
CA GLU A 284 7.68 -41.82 2.72
C GLU A 284 6.78 -41.41 1.54
N ASP A 285 7.14 -41.79 0.31
CA ASP A 285 6.32 -41.54 -0.88
C ASP A 285 5.02 -42.35 -0.87
N GLU A 286 5.06 -43.60 -0.39
CA GLU A 286 3.85 -44.43 -0.22
C GLU A 286 2.89 -43.82 0.80
N LYS A 287 3.39 -43.41 1.97
CA LYS A 287 2.60 -42.72 3.00
C LYS A 287 2.06 -41.38 2.51
N LEU A 288 2.82 -40.64 1.70
CA LEU A 288 2.36 -39.40 1.07
C LEU A 288 1.20 -39.65 0.11
N LEU A 289 1.30 -40.67 -0.75
CA LEU A 289 0.25 -41.03 -1.69
C LEU A 289 -1.00 -41.57 -0.99
N GLU A 290 -0.82 -42.37 0.07
CA GLU A 290 -1.91 -42.85 0.91
C GLU A 290 -2.63 -41.71 1.62
N GLY A 291 -1.90 -40.79 2.27
CA GLY A 291 -2.47 -39.62 2.91
C GLY A 291 -3.26 -38.73 1.94
N ILE A 292 -2.81 -38.62 0.68
CA ILE A 292 -3.55 -37.90 -0.38
C ILE A 292 -4.82 -38.65 -0.79
N LYS A 293 -4.82 -39.98 -0.82
CA LYS A 293 -6.03 -40.79 -1.09
C LYS A 293 -7.06 -40.63 0.03
N ILE A 294 -6.61 -40.55 1.28
CA ILE A 294 -7.48 -40.48 2.48
C ILE A 294 -8.02 -39.06 2.70
N PHE A 295 -7.16 -38.03 2.68
CA PHE A 295 -7.54 -36.65 3.05
C PHE A 295 -7.79 -35.72 1.86
N GLY A 296 -7.44 -36.14 0.64
CA GLY A 296 -7.58 -35.33 -0.55
C GLY A 296 -6.40 -34.38 -0.82
N ARG A 297 -6.36 -33.84 -2.05
CA ARG A 297 -5.30 -32.93 -2.50
C ARG A 297 -5.50 -31.55 -1.87
N GLY A 298 -4.61 -31.14 -0.96
CA GLY A 298 -4.64 -29.80 -0.36
C GLY A 298 -4.43 -29.81 1.16
N GLU A 299 -4.76 -30.92 1.82
CA GLU A 299 -4.67 -31.09 3.27
C GLU A 299 -3.26 -31.47 3.74
N TRP A 300 -2.26 -30.72 3.27
CA TRP A 300 -0.84 -31.01 3.48
C TRP A 300 -0.44 -31.05 4.96
N SER A 301 -1.11 -30.27 5.81
CA SER A 301 -0.84 -30.26 7.26
C SER A 301 -1.25 -31.57 7.92
N ARG A 302 -2.39 -32.17 7.52
CA ARG A 302 -2.82 -33.49 8.04
C ARG A 302 -1.94 -34.59 7.48
N ILE A 303 -1.60 -34.52 6.19
CA ILE A 303 -0.72 -35.51 5.56
C ILE A 303 0.68 -35.50 6.20
N ALA A 304 1.21 -34.32 6.53
CA ALA A 304 2.50 -34.19 7.23
C ALA A 304 2.51 -34.88 8.61
N THR A 305 1.38 -34.99 9.30
CA THR A 305 1.33 -35.72 10.58
C THR A 305 1.55 -37.23 10.44
N MET A 306 1.32 -37.80 9.24
CA MET A 306 1.61 -39.22 8.96
C MET A 306 3.08 -39.49 8.62
N ILE A 307 3.84 -38.44 8.30
CA ILE A 307 5.23 -38.54 7.84
C ILE A 307 6.12 -37.77 8.83
N PRO A 308 6.58 -38.41 9.92
CA PRO A 308 7.35 -37.73 10.94
C PRO A 308 8.64 -37.14 10.34
N GLY A 309 8.86 -35.85 10.62
CA GLY A 309 10.01 -35.10 10.13
C GLY A 309 9.86 -34.49 8.72
N ARG A 310 8.70 -34.60 8.07
CA ARG A 310 8.40 -33.86 6.82
C ARG A 310 7.30 -32.84 7.06
N SER A 311 7.55 -31.58 6.69
CA SER A 311 6.54 -30.53 6.81
C SER A 311 5.50 -30.59 5.69
N ALA A 312 4.37 -29.90 5.89
CA ALA A 312 3.33 -29.73 4.88
C ALA A 312 3.88 -29.17 3.54
N SER A 313 4.91 -28.31 3.63
CA SER A 313 5.56 -27.73 2.45
C SER A 313 6.39 -28.76 1.70
N HIS A 314 7.09 -29.65 2.43
CA HIS A 314 7.83 -30.77 1.84
C HIS A 314 6.90 -31.75 1.12
N CYS A 315 5.79 -32.13 1.75
CA CYS A 315 4.78 -33.01 1.16
C CYS A 315 4.21 -32.46 -0.15
N LYS A 316 3.86 -31.16 -0.17
CA LYS A 316 3.38 -30.47 -1.36
C LYS A 316 4.42 -30.42 -2.49
N SER A 317 5.68 -30.15 -2.15
CA SER A 317 6.77 -30.09 -3.13
C SER A 317 7.06 -31.48 -3.71
N ARG A 318 7.17 -32.52 -2.87
CA ARG A 318 7.38 -33.90 -3.32
C ARG A 318 6.26 -34.40 -4.22
N PHE A 319 5.00 -34.14 -3.87
CA PHE A 319 3.88 -34.54 -4.72
C PHE A 319 3.93 -33.89 -6.11
N ARG A 320 4.34 -32.63 -6.22
CA ARG A 320 4.56 -31.98 -7.53
C ARG A 320 5.67 -32.66 -8.32
N SER A 321 6.77 -33.03 -7.67
CA SER A 321 7.86 -33.77 -8.32
C SER A 321 7.39 -35.15 -8.81
N LEU A 322 6.64 -35.90 -8.00
CA LEU A 322 6.07 -37.20 -8.39
C LEU A 322 5.08 -37.09 -9.56
N LEU A 323 4.26 -36.03 -9.60
CA LEU A 323 3.37 -35.75 -10.72
C LEU A 323 4.18 -35.45 -12.00
N SER A 324 5.23 -34.63 -11.89
CA SER A 324 6.09 -34.32 -13.04
C SER A 324 6.84 -35.54 -13.57
N ALA A 325 7.25 -36.46 -12.69
CA ALA A 325 7.87 -37.72 -13.07
C ALA A 325 6.87 -38.66 -13.78
N LYS A 326 5.63 -38.78 -13.29
CA LYS A 326 4.58 -39.56 -13.97
C LYS A 326 4.20 -39.01 -15.35
N VAL A 327 4.19 -37.68 -15.51
CA VAL A 327 3.92 -37.03 -16.81
C VAL A 327 5.05 -37.31 -17.81
N LYS A 328 6.31 -37.40 -17.37
CA LYS A 328 7.44 -37.77 -18.23
C LYS A 328 7.42 -39.24 -18.65
N VAL A 329 6.96 -40.14 -17.78
CA VAL A 329 6.85 -41.59 -18.10
C VAL A 329 5.77 -41.86 -19.15
N ASN A 330 4.69 -41.08 -19.20
CA ASN A 330 3.63 -41.22 -20.22
C ASN A 330 3.99 -40.63 -21.59
N ASN A 331 5.05 -39.81 -21.70
CA ASN A 331 5.49 -39.17 -22.94
C ASN A 331 6.86 -39.69 -23.41
N GLY A 332 7.10 -41.01 -23.26
CA GLY A 332 8.15 -41.80 -23.90
C GLY A 332 9.44 -41.06 -24.29
N PHE A 333 10.42 -41.06 -23.40
CA PHE A 333 11.82 -41.00 -23.81
C PHE A 333 12.58 -42.19 -23.20
N VAL A 334 12.85 -43.17 -24.06
CA VAL A 334 13.87 -44.20 -23.86
C VAL A 334 15.22 -43.48 -23.80
N GLY A 335 15.97 -43.65 -22.71
CA GLY A 335 17.23 -42.93 -22.52
C GLY A 335 18.04 -43.41 -21.33
N ARG A 336 18.57 -44.63 -21.47
CA ARG A 336 19.79 -45.20 -20.86
C ARG A 336 20.01 -45.05 -19.34
N HIS A 337 20.07 -46.22 -18.71
CA HIS A 337 21.02 -46.55 -17.64
C HIS A 337 22.35 -45.82 -17.77
N CYS A 338 22.84 -45.27 -16.66
CA CYS A 338 24.18 -45.53 -16.13
C CYS A 338 24.10 -45.47 -14.60
N TYR A 339 24.41 -46.60 -13.97
CA TYR A 339 24.92 -46.68 -12.61
C TYR A 339 26.37 -46.20 -12.61
N ASP A 340 26.75 -45.47 -11.58
CA ASP A 340 28.09 -45.43 -10.98
C ASP A 340 27.80 -45.18 -9.49
N SER A 341 28.09 -46.05 -8.52
CA SER A 341 28.81 -47.33 -8.47
C SER A 341 28.17 -48.25 -7.43
#